data_AF-A0A2V7N9U3-F1
#
_entry.id   AF-A0A2V7N9U3-F1
#
_cell.length_a   1.000
_cell.length_b   1.000
_cell.length_c   1.000
_cell.angle_alpha   90.00
_cell.angle_beta   90.00
_cell.angle_gamma   90.00
#
_symmetry.space_group_name_H-M   'P 1'
#
loop_
_entity.id
_entity.type
_entity.pdbx_description
1 polymer ?
#
loop_
_entity_poly.entity_id
_entity_poly.type
_entity_poly.pdbx_seq_one_letter_code
_entity_poly.pdbx_strand_id
1 'polypeptide(L)' 'MFSEMPHLYLHVPFCARRCSYCDFSIAVRKRVPAAEYVDAVLRELVWLRDSPGWVNPGAATEG' A
#
# COMPACT_ATOMS: atom_id res chain seq x y z
N MET A 1 -17.58 20.59 11.14
CA MET A 1 -17.87 19.78 9.93
C MET A 1 -16.57 19.57 9.17
N PHE A 2 -15.69 18.71 9.68
CA PHE A 2 -14.56 18.20 8.91
C PHE A 2 -14.75 16.69 8.90
N SER A 3 -15.20 16.17 7.77
CA SER A 3 -15.22 14.73 7.53
C SER A 3 -13.76 14.28 7.55
N GLU A 4 -13.40 13.41 8.49
CA GLU A 4 -12.06 12.86 8.59
C GLU A 4 -11.89 11.93 7.38
N MET A 5 -11.23 12.43 6.33
CA MET A 5 -10.99 11.61 5.14
C MET A 5 -9.98 10.52 5.51
N PRO A 6 -10.33 9.24 5.35
CA PRO A 6 -9.37 8.17 5.62
C PRO A 6 -8.19 8.29 4.66
N HIS A 7 -6.98 8.23 5.22
CA HIS A 7 -5.73 8.25 4.46
C HIS A 7 -5.17 6.83 4.34
N LEU A 8 -4.61 6.51 3.17
CA LEU A 8 -3.99 5.21 2.90
C LEU A 8 -2.55 5.41 2.42
N TYR A 9 -1.62 4.70 3.05
CA TYR A 9 -0.24 4.59 2.58
C TYR A 9 -0.04 3.25 1.88
N LEU A 10 0.51 3.28 0.66
CA LEU A 10 0.88 2.10 -0.10
C LEU A 10 2.36 2.18 -0.48
N HIS A 11 3.11 1.12 -0.18
CA HIS A 11 4.53 1.05 -0.46
C HIS A 11 4.81 0.43 -1.83
N VAL A 12 5.28 1.22 -2.80
CA VAL A 12 5.65 0.75 -4.14
C VAL A 12 7.19 0.65 -4.25
N PRO A 13 7.78 -0.56 -4.15
CA PRO A 13 9.24 -0.72 -4.02
C PRO A 13 10.00 -0.71 -5.35
N PHE A 14 9.41 -0.32 -6.48
CA PHE A 14 10.07 -0.53 -7.78
C PHE A 14 10.78 0.72 -8.29
N CYS A 15 12.03 0.54 -8.70
CA CYS A 15 12.82 1.60 -9.33
C CYS A 15 13.59 1.06 -10.54
N ALA A 16 13.73 1.87 -11.59
CA ALA A 16 14.55 1.52 -12.75
C ALA A 16 16.06 1.51 -12.42
N ARG A 17 16.47 2.33 -11.45
CA ARG A 17 17.84 2.42 -10.91
C ARG A 17 17.83 2.89 -9.46
N ARG A 18 18.89 2.58 -8.71
CA ARG A 18 19.11 3.15 -7.37
C ARG A 18 19.91 4.44 -7.47
N CYS A 19 19.40 5.54 -6.90
CA CYS A 19 20.14 6.80 -6.80
C CYS A 19 21.21 6.70 -5.69
N SER A 20 22.28 7.50 -5.79
CA SER A 20 23.39 7.51 -4.81
C SER A 20 22.96 7.89 -3.40
N TYR A 21 21.90 8.67 -3.27
CA TYR A 21 21.32 9.12 -1.99
C TYR A 21 20.11 8.27 -1.56
N CYS A 22 19.76 7.21 -2.30
CA CYS A 22 18.51 6.50 -2.09
C CYS A 22 18.59 5.56 -0.87
N ASP A 23 17.83 5.91 0.16
CA ASP A 23 17.65 5.14 1.41
C ASP A 23 16.26 4.49 1.52
N PHE A 24 15.43 4.59 0.48
CA PHE A 24 14.16 3.88 0.45
C PHE A 24 14.37 2.38 0.26
N SER A 25 13.50 1.58 0.88
CA SER A 25 13.42 0.14 0.61
C SER A 25 12.90 -0.08 -0.81
N ILE A 26 13.82 -0.32 -1.76
CA ILE A 26 13.50 -0.50 -3.17
C ILE A 26 14.16 -1.76 -3.75
N ALA A 27 13.50 -2.33 -4.74
CA ALA A 27 14.03 -3.34 -5.64
C ALA A 27 14.27 -2.71 -7.02
N VAL A 28 15.53 -2.72 -7.45
CA VAL A 28 15.88 -2.32 -8.83
C VAL A 28 15.45 -3.45 -9.78
N ARG A 29 14.61 -3.10 -10.75
CA ARG A 29 14.05 -4.05 -11.73
C ARG A 29 14.00 -3.40 -13.11
N LYS A 30 14.40 -4.16 -14.14
CA LYS A 30 14.31 -3.73 -15.54
C LYS A 30 12.86 -3.76 -16.06
N ARG A 31 12.05 -4.69 -15.54
CA ARG A 31 10.61 -4.81 -15.81
C ARG A 31 9.87 -4.80 -14.49
N VAL A 32 8.90 -3.90 -14.36
CA VAL A 32 8.03 -3.81 -13.18
C VAL A 32 6.87 -4.80 -13.33
N PRO A 33 6.69 -5.74 -12.39
CA PRO A 33 5.56 -6.67 -12.39
C PRO A 33 4.32 -5.97 -11.84
N ALA A 34 3.79 -5.00 -12.57
CA ALA A 34 2.73 -4.13 -12.08
C ALA A 34 1.44 -4.90 -11.76
N ALA A 35 1.06 -5.85 -12.63
CA ALA A 35 -0.14 -6.65 -12.45
C ALA A 35 0.00 -7.57 -11.23
N GLU A 36 1.10 -8.32 -11.14
CA GLU A 36 1.33 -9.23 -10.01
C GLU A 36 1.45 -8.47 -8.68
N TYR A 37 2.00 -7.26 -8.70
CA TYR A 37 2.05 -6.38 -7.53
C TYR A 37 0.66 -5.92 -7.10
N VAL A 38 -0.17 -5.44 -8.03
CA VAL A 38 -1.54 -5.03 -7.72
C VAL A 38 -2.34 -6.21 -7.16
N ASP A 39 -2.22 -7.40 -7.76
CA ASP A 39 -2.86 -8.61 -7.25
C ASP A 39 -2.40 -8.97 -5.84
N ALA A 40 -1.11 -8.79 -5.54
CA ALA A 40 -0.58 -9.01 -4.20
C ALA A 40 -1.15 -8.00 -3.18
N VAL A 41 -1.21 -6.72 -3.53
CA VAL A 41 -1.80 -5.66 -2.69
C VAL A 41 -3.28 -5.93 -2.43
N LEU A 42 -4.04 -6.34 -3.43
CA LEU A 42 -5.46 -6.67 -3.25
C LEU A 42 -5.65 -7.85 -2.31
N ARG A 43 -4.83 -8.90 -2.42
CA ARG A 43 -4.83 -10.02 -1.47
C ARG A 43 -4.49 -9.58 -0.05
N GLU A 44 -3.51 -8.71 0.11
CA GLU A 44 -3.12 -8.14 1.40
C GLU A 44 -4.27 -7.32 2.01
N LEU A 45 -4.96 -6.49 1.23
CA LEU A 45 -6.11 -5.72 1.71
C LEU A 45 -7.27 -6.62 2.19
N VAL A 46 -7.54 -7.71 1.48
CA VAL A 46 -8.53 -8.71 1.90
C VAL A 46 -8.11 -9.36 3.22
N TRP A 47 -6.83 -9.72 3.35
CA TRP A 47 -6.30 -10.29 4.58
C TRP A 47 -6.33 -9.30 5.76
N LEU A 48 -5.99 -8.03 5.52
CA LEU A 48 -6.03 -6.98 6.53
C LEU A 48 -7.45 -6.74 7.03
N ARG A 49 -8.46 -6.73 6.14
CA ARG A 49 -9.87 -6.61 6.52
C ARG A 49 -10.28 -7.66 7.57
N ASP A 50 -9.79 -8.88 7.42
CA ASP A 50 -10.16 -10.01 8.27
C ASP A 50 -9.24 -10.16 9.50
N SER A 51 -8.21 -9.31 9.63
CA SER A 51 -7.21 -9.38 10.69
C SER A 51 -7.64 -8.62 11.95
N PRO A 52 -7.57 -9.22 13.15
CA PRO A 52 -8.14 -8.66 14.39
C PRO A 52 -7.43 -7.40 14.92
N GLY A 53 -6.31 -6.99 14.32
CA GLY A 53 -5.56 -5.79 14.70
C GLY A 53 -5.72 -4.61 13.74
N TRP A 54 -6.43 -4.76 12.62
CA TRP A 54 -6.63 -3.69 11.66
C TRP A 54 -8.06 -3.14 11.79
N VAL A 55 -8.17 -1.90 12.26
CA VAL A 55 -9.45 -1.18 12.30
C VAL A 55 -9.58 -0.43 10.98
N ASN A 56 -10.60 -0.74 10.19
CA ASN A 56 -10.90 0.02 8.97
C ASN A 56 -11.39 1.43 9.36
N PRO A 57 -10.60 2.49 9.12
CA PRO A 57 -11.01 3.83 9.50
C PRO A 57 -12.26 4.31 8.72
N GLY A 58 -12.52 3.73 7.54
CA GLY A 58 -13.73 3.98 6.75
C GLY A 58 -14.97 3.19 7.21
N ALA A 59 -14.84 2.20 8.11
CA ALA A 59 -16.00 1.51 8.69
C ALA A 59 -16.66 2.30 9.83
N ALA A 60 -15.96 3.30 10.40
CA ALA A 60 -16.48 4.14 11.48
C ALA A 60 -17.33 5.32 10.99
N THR A 61 -17.38 5.59 9.67
CA THR A 61 -18.12 6.72 9.08
C THR A 61 -19.56 6.38 8.68
N GLU A 62 -20.05 5.18 9.00
CA GLU A 62 -21.45 4.80 8.83
C GLU A 62 -22.26 5.15 10.10
N GLY A 63 -22.52 6.44 10.31
CA GLY A 63 -23.29 6.97 11.44
C GLY A 63 -23.79 8.39 11.23
#